data_AF-A0A7S9VSW2-F1
#
_entry.id   AF-A0A7S9VSW2-F1
#
_cell.length_a   1.000
_cell.length_b   1.000
_cell.length_c   1.000
_cell.angle_alpha   90.00
_cell.angle_beta   90.00
_cell.angle_gamma   90.00
#
_symmetry.space_group_name_H-M   'P 1'
#
loop_
_entity.id
_entity.type
_entity.pdbx_description
1 polymer ?
#
loop_
_entity_poly.entity_id
_entity_poly.type
_entity_poly.pdbx_seq_one_letter_code
_entity_poly.pdbx_strand_id
1 'polypeptide(L)'
;MRSLLTIENLESFHRHVRERRTDGDIIVYCGGFPAPPVIRALRRLSELSGVARLHHWGDVDAGGVRIGRFLEESLPLPIVPHLMTDALALSSGRAVPPLNGMENVPTHSAFALLARFLASDSAHVLEQEVLDPQPVS
;
A
#
# COMPACT_ATOMS: atom_id res chain seq x y z
N MET A 1 -12.54 -8.84 13.87
CA MET A 1 -11.66 -8.69 12.69
C MET A 1 -10.33 -8.20 13.18
N ARG A 2 -9.22 -8.77 12.71
CA ARG A 2 -7.88 -8.42 13.19
C ARG A 2 -7.24 -7.35 12.32
N SER A 3 -7.24 -7.54 11.01
CA SER A 3 -6.61 -6.63 10.06
C SER A 3 -7.43 -6.48 8.78
N LEU A 4 -7.22 -5.35 8.09
CA LEU A 4 -7.69 -5.09 6.74
C LEU A 4 -6.50 -4.68 5.89
N LEU A 5 -6.23 -5.43 4.83
CA LEU A 5 -5.15 -5.17 3.88
C LEU A 5 -5.71 -5.07 2.46
N THR A 6 -5.35 -4.02 1.74
CA THR A 6 -5.54 -3.94 0.29
C THR A 6 -4.23 -4.31 -0.40
N ILE A 7 -4.33 -5.10 -1.47
CA ILE A 7 -3.18 -5.50 -2.30
C ILE A 7 -3.47 -5.16 -3.76
N GLU A 8 -2.54 -4.45 -4.40
CA GLU A 8 -2.69 -4.03 -5.79
C GLU A 8 -2.49 -5.17 -6.78
N ASN A 9 -1.38 -5.91 -6.67
CA ASN A 9 -0.96 -6.93 -7.63
C ASN A 9 -1.60 -8.30 -7.36
N LEU A 10 -2.03 -9.00 -8.42
CA LEU A 10 -2.80 -10.26 -8.31
C LEU A 10 -1.94 -11.44 -7.82
N GLU A 11 -0.71 -11.57 -8.32
CA GLU A 11 0.19 -12.64 -7.90
C GLU A 11 0.54 -12.50 -6.41
N SER A 12 0.90 -11.29 -6.01
CA SER A 12 1.22 -10.99 -4.62
C SER A 12 0.01 -11.14 -3.69
N PHE A 13 -1.20 -10.83 -4.16
CA PHE A 13 -2.44 -11.15 -3.45
C PHE A 13 -2.59 -12.65 -3.20
N HIS A 14 -2.44 -13.47 -4.25
CA HIS A 14 -2.53 -14.94 -4.11
C HIS A 14 -1.46 -15.48 -3.15
N ARG A 15 -0.23 -14.97 -3.23
CA ARG A 15 0.86 -15.35 -2.32
C ARG A 15 0.52 -14.99 -0.87
N HIS A 16 0.09 -13.76 -0.60
CA HIS A 16 -0.24 -13.32 0.75
C HIS A 16 -1.37 -14.16 1.37
N VAL A 17 -2.45 -14.40 0.61
CA VAL A 17 -3.59 -15.21 1.07
C VAL A 17 -3.18 -16.64 1.41
N ARG A 18 -2.26 -17.23 0.63
CA ARG A 18 -1.81 -18.60 0.82
C ARG A 18 -0.75 -18.76 1.91
N GLU A 19 0.14 -17.79 2.06
CA GLU A 19 1.37 -17.93 2.85
C GLU A 19 1.30 -17.22 4.21
N ARG A 20 0.53 -16.12 4.32
CA ARG A 20 0.61 -15.21 5.48
C ARG A 20 -0.72 -14.83 6.11
N ARG A 21 -1.84 -14.98 5.39
CA ARG A 21 -3.16 -14.71 5.95
C ARG A 21 -3.41 -15.63 7.14
N THR A 22 -3.98 -15.06 8.19
CA THR A 22 -4.44 -15.79 9.37
C THR A 22 -5.88 -15.44 9.71
N ASP A 23 -6.41 -16.10 10.74
CA ASP A 23 -7.80 -15.90 11.16
C ASP A 23 -8.07 -14.46 11.58
N GLY A 24 -9.14 -13.91 11.02
CA GLY A 24 -9.56 -12.52 11.25
C GLY A 24 -8.91 -11.49 10.32
N ASP A 25 -7.99 -11.88 9.43
CA ASP A 25 -7.49 -11.00 8.37
C ASP A 25 -8.45 -10.96 7.18
N ILE A 26 -8.75 -9.75 6.71
CA ILE A 26 -9.46 -9.52 5.44
C ILE A 26 -8.47 -8.90 4.46
N ILE A 27 -8.24 -9.61 3.35
CA ILE A 27 -7.35 -9.20 2.28
C ILE A 27 -8.20 -8.88 1.04
N VAL A 28 -8.04 -7.69 0.48
CA VAL A 28 -8.83 -7.21 -0.67
C VAL A 28 -7.88 -6.91 -1.83
N TYR A 29 -8.07 -7.61 -2.94
CA TYR A 29 -7.39 -7.31 -4.20
C TYR A 29 -7.99 -6.07 -4.88
N CYS A 30 -7.14 -5.16 -5.36
CA CYS A 30 -7.57 -3.92 -6.01
C CYS A 30 -7.39 -3.93 -7.54
N GLY A 31 -6.30 -4.50 -8.06
CA GLY A 31 -6.01 -4.50 -9.51
C GLY A 31 -5.76 -3.10 -10.08
N GLY A 32 -4.92 -2.31 -9.41
CA GLY A 32 -4.71 -0.89 -9.68
C GLY A 32 -5.60 0.00 -8.79
N PHE A 33 -6.06 1.13 -9.32
CA PHE A 33 -6.97 2.04 -8.61
C PHE A 33 -8.28 1.32 -8.23
N PRO A 34 -8.62 1.23 -6.93
CA PRO A 34 -9.82 0.53 -6.50
C PRO A 34 -11.09 1.13 -7.11
N ALA A 35 -11.87 0.30 -7.80
CA ALA A 35 -13.13 0.72 -8.38
C ALA A 35 -14.14 1.17 -7.30
N PRO A 36 -15.15 2.01 -7.63
CA PRO A 36 -16.13 2.49 -6.66
C PRO A 36 -16.84 1.40 -5.83
N PRO A 37 -17.19 0.21 -6.39
CA PRO A 37 -17.73 -0.88 -5.58
C PRO A 37 -16.75 -1.40 -4.51
N VAL A 38 -15.46 -1.47 -4.82
CA VAL A 38 -14.41 -1.88 -3.87
C VAL A 38 -14.29 -0.85 -2.75
N ILE A 39 -14.28 0.44 -3.07
CA ILE A 39 -14.29 1.51 -2.06
C ILE A 39 -15.52 1.42 -1.15
N ARG A 40 -16.71 1.17 -1.71
CA ARG A 40 -17.92 0.98 -0.90
C ARG A 40 -17.80 -0.22 0.03
N ALA A 41 -17.27 -1.34 -0.43
CA ALA A 41 -17.02 -2.52 0.40
C ALA A 41 -16.03 -2.21 1.52
N LEU A 42 -14.90 -1.56 1.20
CA LEU A 42 -13.89 -1.17 2.18
C LEU A 42 -14.46 -0.23 3.25
N ARG A 43 -15.28 0.77 2.87
CA ARG A 43 -15.98 1.64 3.84
C ARG A 43 -16.86 0.85 4.80
N ARG A 44 -17.66 -0.09 4.29
CA ARG A 44 -18.51 -0.94 5.13
C ARG A 44 -17.69 -1.85 6.05
N LEU A 45 -16.60 -2.42 5.54
CA LEU A 45 -15.69 -3.21 6.36
C LEU A 45 -15.06 -2.36 7.47
N SER A 46 -14.63 -1.13 7.17
CA SER A 46 -14.10 -0.21 8.17
C SER A 46 -15.09 0.09 9.30
N GLU A 47 -16.37 0.30 8.98
CA GLU A 47 -17.43 0.57 9.96
C GLU A 47 -17.74 -0.64 10.85
N LEU A 48 -17.77 -1.84 10.28
CA LEU A 48 -18.22 -3.06 10.97
C LEU A 48 -17.13 -3.77 11.76
N SER A 49 -15.87 -3.49 11.43
CA SER A 49 -14.75 -4.31 11.88
C SER A 49 -14.14 -3.92 13.21
N GLY A 50 -14.31 -2.66 13.63
CA GLY A 50 -13.59 -2.08 14.77
C GLY A 50 -12.08 -1.98 14.57
N VAL A 51 -11.55 -2.17 13.34
CA VAL A 51 -10.11 -2.00 13.09
C VAL A 51 -9.73 -0.52 13.14
N ALA A 52 -8.55 -0.23 13.68
CA ALA A 52 -8.07 1.14 13.84
C ALA A 52 -7.43 1.74 12.58
N ARG A 53 -7.09 0.89 11.59
CA ARG A 53 -6.33 1.27 10.38
C ARG A 53 -6.57 0.28 9.26
N LEU A 54 -6.34 0.72 8.02
CA LEU A 54 -6.26 -0.12 6.84
C LEU A 54 -4.81 -0.15 6.34
N HIS A 55 -4.30 -1.32 6.01
CA HIS A 55 -2.98 -1.46 5.41
C HIS A 55 -3.11 -1.50 3.88
N HIS A 56 -2.15 -0.92 3.17
CA HIS A 56 -2.11 -0.97 1.72
C HIS A 56 -0.73 -1.44 1.24
N TRP A 57 -0.70 -2.42 0.35
CA TRP A 57 0.49 -2.89 -0.33
C TRP A 57 0.32 -2.76 -1.83
N GLY A 58 1.14 -1.90 -2.43
CA GLY A 58 1.36 -1.79 -3.86
C GLY A 58 2.86 -1.65 -4.13
N ASP A 59 3.21 -1.28 -5.35
CA ASP A 59 4.61 -1.06 -5.73
C ASP A 59 5.18 0.18 -5.03
N VAL A 60 6.49 0.15 -4.74
CA VAL A 60 7.21 1.35 -4.33
C VAL A 60 7.57 2.14 -5.57
N ASP A 61 6.59 2.88 -6.07
CA ASP A 61 6.75 3.77 -7.21
C ASP A 61 5.73 4.92 -7.13
N ALA A 62 5.66 5.75 -8.17
CA ALA A 62 4.68 6.83 -8.21
C ALA A 62 3.23 6.33 -8.32
N GLY A 63 2.99 5.15 -8.92
CA GLY A 63 1.68 4.53 -9.05
C GLY A 63 1.12 4.08 -7.70
N GLY A 64 1.86 3.26 -6.97
CA GLY A 64 1.50 2.76 -5.66
C GLY A 64 1.28 3.88 -4.64
N VAL A 65 2.11 4.93 -4.67
CA VAL A 65 1.87 6.14 -3.85
C VAL A 65 0.54 6.81 -4.18
N ARG A 66 0.18 6.95 -5.46
CA ARG A 66 -1.09 7.55 -5.87
C ARG A 66 -2.30 6.70 -5.48
N ILE A 67 -2.20 5.37 -5.57
CA ILE A 67 -3.27 4.47 -5.15
C ILE A 67 -3.45 4.53 -3.62
N GLY A 68 -2.35 4.51 -2.87
CA GLY A 68 -2.38 4.69 -1.42
C GLY A 68 -3.01 6.01 -0.99
N ARG A 69 -2.67 7.11 -1.67
CA ARG A 69 -3.28 8.43 -1.48
C ARG A 69 -4.77 8.46 -1.81
N PHE A 70 -5.17 7.82 -2.89
CA PHE A 70 -6.58 7.68 -3.26
C PHE A 70 -7.37 6.92 -2.17
N LEU A 71 -6.77 5.89 -1.56
CA LEU A 71 -7.36 5.19 -0.42
C LEU A 71 -7.46 6.09 0.83
N GLU A 72 -6.42 6.88 1.13
CA GLU A 72 -6.42 7.84 2.25
C GLU A 72 -7.55 8.87 2.13
N GLU A 73 -7.81 9.35 0.91
CA GLU A 73 -8.86 10.33 0.64
C GLU A 73 -10.25 9.70 0.60
N SER A 74 -10.33 8.41 0.28
CA SER A 74 -11.58 7.70 0.08
C SER A 74 -12.12 7.05 1.35
N LEU A 75 -11.29 6.76 2.34
CA LEU A 75 -11.67 5.93 3.48
C LEU A 75 -11.60 6.70 4.80
N PRO A 76 -12.49 6.38 5.76
CA PRO A 76 -12.52 7.05 7.06
C PRO A 76 -11.44 6.52 8.03
N LEU A 77 -10.59 5.58 7.60
CA LEU A 77 -9.54 4.99 8.43
C LEU A 77 -8.16 5.52 8.01
N PRO A 78 -7.23 5.69 8.96
CA PRO A 78 -5.82 5.85 8.63
C PRO A 78 -5.32 4.72 7.74
N ILE A 79 -4.57 5.07 6.69
CA ILE A 79 -3.90 4.10 5.82
C ILE A 79 -2.47 3.92 6.28
N VAL A 80 -1.98 2.68 6.26
CA VAL A 80 -0.58 2.35 6.56
C VAL A 80 0.05 1.66 5.35
N PRO A 81 1.14 2.21 4.79
CA PRO A 81 1.91 1.53 3.75
C PRO A 81 2.52 0.23 4.30
N HIS A 82 2.09 -0.92 3.80
CA HIS A 82 2.60 -2.24 4.16
C HIS A 82 3.64 -2.66 3.12
N LEU A 83 4.87 -2.95 3.57
CA LEU A 83 6.00 -3.31 2.71
C LEU A 83 6.37 -2.26 1.65
N MET A 84 5.92 -1.01 1.85
CA MET A 84 6.20 0.12 0.97
C MET A 84 7.10 1.12 1.71
N THR A 85 8.39 0.80 1.83
CA THR A 85 9.36 1.64 2.55
C THR A 85 10.60 1.91 1.70
N ASP A 86 11.26 3.02 1.98
CA ASP A 86 12.55 3.40 1.43
C ASP A 86 13.63 2.34 1.71
N ALA A 87 13.68 1.79 2.91
CA ALA A 87 14.63 0.74 3.29
C ALA A 87 14.47 -0.54 2.44
N LEU A 88 13.23 -0.97 2.17
CA LEU A 88 12.97 -2.10 1.28
C LEU A 88 13.34 -1.78 -0.16
N ALA A 89 13.00 -0.58 -0.64
CA ALA A 89 13.35 -0.15 -1.99
C ALA A 89 14.86 -0.04 -2.21
N LEU A 90 15.62 0.43 -1.21
CA LEU A 90 17.08 0.50 -1.27
C LEU A 90 17.74 -0.88 -1.29
N SER A 91 17.20 -1.84 -0.53
CA SER A 91 17.81 -3.16 -0.39
C SER A 91 17.45 -4.12 -1.52
N SER A 92 16.25 -4.01 -2.08
CA SER A 92 15.68 -4.99 -3.01
C SER A 92 15.17 -4.39 -4.32
N GLY A 93 15.13 -3.06 -4.41
CA GLY A 93 14.64 -2.34 -5.58
C GLY A 93 15.74 -1.97 -6.58
N ARG A 94 15.36 -1.14 -7.56
CA ARG A 94 16.23 -0.66 -8.62
C ARG A 94 16.33 0.86 -8.57
N ALA A 95 17.56 1.38 -8.59
CA ALA A 95 17.83 2.81 -8.65
C ALA A 95 17.17 3.46 -9.88
N VAL A 96 16.60 4.62 -9.69
CA VAL A 96 15.99 5.46 -10.73
C VAL A 96 16.35 6.93 -10.50
N PRO A 97 16.30 7.78 -11.53
CA PRO A 97 16.26 9.23 -11.32
C PRO A 97 15.07 9.64 -10.43
N PRO A 98 15.14 10.79 -9.74
CA PRO A 98 14.03 11.33 -8.96
C PRO A 98 12.70 11.35 -9.73
N LEU A 99 11.63 10.89 -9.10
CA LEU A 99 10.29 10.85 -9.68
C LEU A 99 9.57 12.19 -9.48
N ASN A 100 9.37 12.92 -10.58
CA ASN A 100 8.65 14.18 -10.58
C ASN A 100 7.22 14.03 -10.05
N GLY A 101 6.76 15.04 -9.32
CA GLY A 101 5.41 15.12 -8.76
C GLY A 101 5.28 14.47 -7.38
N MET A 102 6.24 13.66 -6.93
CA MET A 102 6.23 13.06 -5.60
C MET A 102 6.48 14.10 -4.49
N GLU A 103 7.14 15.20 -4.81
CA GLU A 103 7.33 16.36 -3.92
C GLU A 103 6.01 17.06 -3.55
N ASN A 104 4.93 16.84 -4.31
CA ASN A 104 3.62 17.43 -4.07
C ASN A 104 2.76 16.62 -3.10
N VAL A 105 3.20 15.43 -2.69
CA VAL A 105 2.45 14.61 -1.73
C VAL A 105 2.41 15.34 -0.37
N PRO A 106 1.21 15.59 0.19
CA PRO A 106 1.09 16.36 1.44
C PRO A 106 1.87 15.71 2.59
N THR A 107 2.53 16.51 3.42
CA THR A 107 3.37 16.02 4.52
C THR A 107 2.62 15.22 5.59
N HIS A 108 1.29 15.38 5.67
CA HIS A 108 0.42 14.63 6.58
C HIS A 108 -0.05 13.29 6.00
N SER A 109 0.30 12.97 4.74
CA SER A 109 0.05 11.65 4.14
C SER A 109 0.88 10.57 4.82
N ALA A 110 0.30 9.39 5.00
CA ALA A 110 1.04 8.20 5.37
C ALA A 110 2.12 7.81 4.34
N PHE A 111 1.97 8.24 3.09
CA PHE A 111 2.92 8.02 1.99
C PHE A 111 3.93 9.17 1.82
N ALA A 112 3.89 10.22 2.65
CA ALA A 112 4.76 11.39 2.50
C ALA A 112 6.25 11.04 2.59
N LEU A 113 6.63 10.13 3.49
CA LEU A 113 8.03 9.70 3.63
C LEU A 113 8.50 9.00 2.35
N LEU A 114 7.72 8.05 1.86
CA LEU A 114 8.02 7.29 0.65
C LEU A 114 8.06 8.20 -0.58
N ALA A 115 7.12 9.13 -0.70
CA ALA A 115 7.09 10.09 -1.81
C ALA A 115 8.35 10.98 -1.81
N ARG A 116 8.77 11.51 -0.64
CA ARG A 116 10.02 12.28 -0.56
C ARG A 116 11.25 11.45 -0.91
N PHE A 117 11.28 10.19 -0.51
CA PHE A 117 12.34 9.27 -0.91
C PHE A 117 12.39 9.09 -2.44
N LEU A 118 11.23 8.84 -3.07
CA LEU A 118 11.11 8.70 -4.52
C LEU A 118 11.41 10.00 -5.28
N ALA A 119 11.28 11.17 -4.65
CA ALA A 119 11.65 12.47 -5.20
C ALA A 119 13.14 12.83 -5.00
N SER A 120 13.95 11.94 -4.42
CA SER A 120 15.35 12.22 -4.09
C SER A 120 16.33 11.52 -5.04
N ASP A 121 17.59 11.93 -5.04
CA ASP A 121 18.66 11.26 -5.81
C ASP A 121 18.93 9.82 -5.35
N SER A 122 18.39 9.42 -4.19
CA SER A 122 18.45 8.04 -3.70
C SER A 122 17.24 7.20 -4.13
N ALA A 123 16.39 7.70 -5.02
CA ALA A 123 15.15 7.02 -5.43
C ALA A 123 15.43 5.61 -5.97
N HIS A 124 14.71 4.64 -5.42
CA HIS A 124 14.64 3.28 -5.92
C HIS A 124 13.17 2.89 -6.07
N VAL A 125 12.85 2.20 -7.18
CA VAL A 125 11.54 1.57 -7.34
C VAL A 125 11.60 0.10 -6.97
N LEU A 126 10.52 -0.45 -6.41
CA LEU A 126 10.44 -1.85 -6.01
C LEU A 126 9.06 -2.41 -6.35
N GLU A 127 9.07 -3.42 -7.23
CA GLU A 127 7.88 -4.19 -7.60
C GLU A 127 7.45 -5.09 -6.43
N GLN A 128 6.13 -5.24 -6.27
CA GLN A 128 5.53 -6.00 -5.18
C GLN A 128 6.01 -7.47 -5.15
N GLU A 129 6.13 -8.07 -6.33
CA GLU A 129 6.43 -9.49 -6.55
C GLU A 129 7.86 -9.89 -6.11
N VAL A 130 8.76 -8.91 -5.95
CA VAL A 130 10.14 -9.13 -5.49
C VAL A 130 10.18 -9.51 -4.01
N LEU A 131 9.20 -9.08 -3.22
CA LEU A 131 9.18 -9.32 -1.79
C LEU A 131 8.37 -10.58 -1.44
N ASP A 132 8.82 -11.29 -0.41
CA ASP A 132 7.97 -12.26 0.26
C ASP A 132 6.89 -11.54 1.08
N PRO A 133 5.61 -11.98 0.99
CA PRO A 133 4.56 -11.40 1.81
C PRO A 133 4.92 -11.53 3.29
N GLN A 134 4.57 -10.52 4.07
CA GLN A 134 4.75 -10.51 5.53
C GLN A 134 3.40 -10.38 6.24
N PRO A 135 3.25 -10.87 7.48
CA PRO A 135 2.04 -10.65 8.26
C PRO A 135 1.74 -9.16 8.46
N VAL A 136 0.45 -8.82 8.59
CA VAL A 136 -0.01 -7.47 8.90
C VAL A 136 -0.10 -7.32 10.43
N SER A 137 0.56 -6.30 10.97
CA SER A 137 0.64 -5.98 12.41
C SER A 137 -0.12 -4.72 12.78
#